data_AF-A0A1H7YKX2-F1
#
_entry.id   AF-A0A1H7YKX2-F1
#
_cell.length_a   1.000
_cell.length_b   1.000
_cell.length_c   1.000
_cell.angle_alpha   90.00
_cell.angle_beta   90.00
_cell.angle_gamma   90.00
#
_symmetry.space_group_name_H-M   'P 1'
#
loop_
_entity.id
_entity.type
_entity.pdbx_description
1 polymer ?
#
loop_
_entity_poly.entity_id
_entity_poly.type
_entity_poly.pdbx_seq_one_letter_code
_entity_poly.pdbx_strand_id
1 'polypeptide(L)' 'MCMTQCPRCESSLKGEDERILSVYDHEPICMTCKSEEEKLPDYEEISRHMIGLGMIDTEMAYSMDPKGYFYHHFNAYRC' A
#
# COMPACT_ATOMS: atom_id res chain seq x y z
N MET A 1 12.99 7.56 5.06
CA MET A 1 12.76 7.67 6.52
C MET A 1 11.71 6.63 6.87
N CYS A 2 12.01 5.76 7.82
CA CYS A 2 11.13 4.65 8.17
C CYS A 2 10.07 5.09 9.19
N MET A 3 8.82 4.73 8.98
CA MET A 3 7.73 5.05 9.90
C MET A 3 7.84 4.23 11.20
N THR A 4 7.68 4.83 12.37
CA THR A 4 7.78 4.11 13.66
C THR A 4 6.42 3.82 14.28
N GLN A 5 5.34 4.30 13.66
CA GLN A 5 3.98 4.19 14.17
C GLN A 5 2.96 4.20 13.01
N CYS A 6 2.00 3.28 13.01
CA CYS A 6 0.91 3.23 12.03
C CYS A 6 0.03 4.49 12.11
N PRO A 7 -0.27 5.20 11.01
CA PRO A 7 -1.09 6.41 11.06
C PRO A 7 -2.58 6.12 11.32
N ARG A 8 -3.02 4.86 11.10
CA ARG A 8 -4.42 4.45 11.25
C ARG A 8 -4.78 4.00 12.66
N CYS A 9 -3.97 3.12 13.23
CA CYS A 9 -4.23 2.51 14.55
C CYS A 9 -3.24 2.92 15.63
N GLU A 10 -2.28 3.80 15.29
CA GLU A 10 -1.24 4.30 16.20
C GLU A 10 -0.35 3.22 16.81
N SER A 11 -0.39 1.99 16.29
CA SER A 11 0.46 0.90 16.75
C SER A 11 1.92 1.18 16.43
N SER A 12 2.80 0.91 17.40
CA SER A 12 4.25 0.96 17.19
C SER A 12 4.68 -0.03 16.09
N LEU A 13 5.55 0.43 15.19
CA LEU A 13 6.15 -0.38 14.13
C LEU A 13 7.68 -0.40 14.27
N LYS A 14 8.24 -1.59 14.34
CA LYS A 14 9.68 -1.87 14.29
C LYS A 14 10.16 -1.94 12.84
N GLY A 15 11.47 -1.98 12.63
CA GLY A 15 12.05 -2.14 11.29
C GLY A 15 11.63 -3.45 10.63
N GLU A 16 11.67 -4.54 11.42
CA GLU A 16 11.30 -5.89 11.01
C GLU A 16 9.80 -6.09 10.72
N ASP A 17 8.95 -5.15 11.16
CA ASP A 17 7.50 -5.25 10.95
C ASP A 17 7.14 -4.90 9.50
N GLU A 18 6.31 -5.76 8.91
CA GLU A 18 5.81 -5.62 7.55
C GLU A 18 4.76 -4.51 7.43
N ARG A 19 4.80 -3.84 6.28
CA ARG A 19 4.02 -2.64 5.99
C ARG A 19 3.62 -2.66 4.54
N ILE A 20 2.51 -2.03 4.23
CA ILE A 20 1.98 -1.99 2.89
C ILE A 20 1.32 -0.63 2.68
N LEU A 21 1.28 -0.16 1.44
CA LEU A 21 0.56 1.07 1.10
C LEU A 21 -0.93 0.76 1.01
N SER A 22 -1.74 1.60 1.64
CA SER A 22 -3.19 1.56 1.51
C SER A 22 -3.60 1.82 0.06
N VAL A 23 -4.58 1.07 -0.43
CA VAL A 23 -5.16 1.32 -1.77
C VAL A 23 -6.10 2.53 -1.79
N TYR A 24 -6.44 3.09 -0.62
CA TYR A 24 -7.36 4.21 -0.49
C TYR A 24 -6.64 5.57 -0.44
N ASP A 25 -5.56 5.68 0.33
CA ASP A 25 -4.86 6.95 0.55
C ASP A 25 -3.36 6.89 0.27
N HIS A 26 -2.84 5.72 -0.14
CA HIS A 26 -1.42 5.49 -0.44
C HIS A 26 -0.48 5.69 0.75
N GLU A 27 -1.00 5.77 1.97
CA GLU A 27 -0.17 5.84 3.17
C GLU A 27 0.34 4.45 3.56
N PRO A 28 1.57 4.33 4.11
CA PRO A 28 2.05 3.09 4.67
C PRO A 28 1.27 2.75 5.94
N ILE A 29 0.68 1.58 5.97
CA ILE A 29 -0.09 1.05 7.10
C ILE A 29 0.49 -0.29 7.57
N CYS A 30 0.16 -0.68 8.80
CA CYS A 30 0.51 -2.00 9.29
C CYS A 30 -0.37 -3.09 8.67
N MET A 31 0.10 -4.35 8.69
CA MET A 31 -0.65 -5.47 8.13
C MET A 31 -2.02 -5.68 8.81
N THR A 32 -2.18 -5.30 10.07
CA THR A 32 -3.49 -5.36 10.75
C THR A 32 -4.50 -4.42 10.10
N CYS A 33 -4.12 -3.15 9.89
CA CYS A 33 -4.99 -2.18 9.22
C CYS A 33 -5.27 -2.60 7.77
N LYS A 34 -4.28 -3.18 7.08
CA LYS A 34 -4.50 -3.75 5.74
C LYS A 34 -5.58 -4.82 5.76
N SER A 35 -5.54 -5.75 6.71
CA SER A 35 -6.56 -6.79 6.85
C SER A 35 -7.94 -6.25 7.23
N GLU A 36 -8.03 -5.04 7.78
CA GLU A 36 -9.32 -4.35 7.97
C GLU A 36 -9.80 -3.69 6.69
N GLU A 37 -8.91 -3.06 5.92
CA GLU A 37 -9.21 -2.53 4.59
C GLU A 37 -9.75 -3.63 3.67
N GLU A 38 -9.14 -4.81 3.68
CA GLU A 38 -9.55 -5.96 2.86
C GLU A 38 -10.95 -6.50 3.17
N LYS A 39 -11.53 -6.14 4.32
CA LYS A 39 -12.90 -6.52 4.70
C LYS A 39 -13.94 -5.51 4.26
N LEU A 40 -13.53 -4.33 3.78
CA LEU A 40 -14.45 -3.31 3.32
C LEU A 40 -15.16 -3.78 2.04
N PRO A 41 -16.46 -3.51 1.88
CA PRO A 41 -17.26 -4.04 0.78
C PRO A 41 -16.83 -3.48 -0.59
N ASP A 42 -16.16 -2.32 -0.61
CA ASP A 42 -15.66 -1.63 -1.81
C ASP A 42 -14.19 -1.96 -2.13
N TYR A 43 -13.50 -2.70 -1.26
CA TYR A 43 -12.06 -2.95 -1.38
C TYR A 43 -11.67 -3.57 -2.73
N GLU A 44 -12.44 -4.53 -3.21
CA GLU A 44 -12.15 -5.19 -4.49
C GLU A 44 -12.23 -4.21 -5.67
N GLU A 45 -13.20 -3.30 -5.65
CA GLU A 45 -13.36 -2.26 -6.67
C GLU A 45 -12.21 -1.26 -6.63
N ILE A 46 -11.89 -0.74 -5.43
CA ILE A 46 -10.81 0.22 -5.23
C ILE A 46 -9.44 -0.39 -5.57
N SER A 47 -9.20 -1.63 -5.15
CA SER A 47 -7.98 -2.39 -5.46
C SER A 47 -7.81 -2.58 -6.98
N ARG A 48 -8.87 -2.98 -7.69
CA ARG A 48 -8.84 -3.08 -9.15
C ARG A 48 -8.62 -1.73 -9.82
N HIS A 49 -9.24 -0.66 -9.31
CA HIS A 49 -9.00 0.68 -9.84
C HIS A 49 -7.54 1.08 -9.65
N MET A 50 -6.91 0.72 -8.53
CA MET A 50 -5.49 0.99 -8.28
C MET A 50 -4.55 0.22 -9.22
N ILE A 51 -4.88 -1.04 -9.52
CA ILE A 51 -4.21 -1.80 -10.58
C ILE A 51 -4.42 -1.12 -11.94
N GLY A 52 -5.66 -0.70 -12.22
CA GLY A 52 -6.05 0.01 -13.44
C GLY A 52 -5.29 1.32 -13.65
N LEU A 53 -5.12 2.12 -12.61
CA LEU A 53 -4.29 3.34 -12.64
C LEU A 53 -2.83 3.02 -12.98
N GLY A 54 -2.27 1.97 -12.40
CA GLY A 54 -0.92 1.50 -12.76
C GLY A 54 -0.82 0.93 -14.19
N MET A 55 -1.93 0.43 -14.76
CA MET A 55 -1.98 -0.16 -16.10
C MET A 55 -2.35 0.83 -17.21
N ILE A 56 -3.15 1.86 -16.94
CA ILE A 56 -3.50 2.91 -17.93
C ILE A 56 -2.25 3.72 -18.29
N ASP A 57 -1.30 3.82 -17.37
CA ASP A 57 0.03 4.39 -17.60
C ASP A 57 1.02 3.40 -18.25
N THR A 58 0.61 2.30 -18.88
CA THR A 58 1.52 1.20 -19.31
C THR A 58 2.66 1.59 -20.26
N GLU A 59 2.59 2.70 -20.98
CA GLU A 59 3.72 3.24 -21.77
C GLU A 59 4.70 4.08 -20.93
N MET A 60 4.30 4.56 -19.74
CA MET A 60 5.09 5.36 -18.80
C MET A 60 5.40 4.64 -17.47
N ALA A 61 4.68 3.58 -17.12
CA ALA A 61 4.70 2.88 -15.83
C ALA A 61 6.03 2.17 -15.54
N TYR A 62 6.67 1.60 -16.58
CA TYR A 62 8.03 1.06 -16.44
C TYR A 62 9.08 2.13 -16.08
N SER A 63 8.80 3.40 -16.39
CA SER A 63 9.68 4.54 -16.10
C SER A 63 9.32 5.27 -14.80
N MET A 64 8.09 5.13 -14.32
CA MET A 64 7.51 5.91 -13.20
C MET A 64 7.23 5.12 -11.91
N ASP A 65 7.48 3.80 -11.88
CA ASP A 65 7.56 3.03 -10.63
C ASP A 65 9.01 2.77 -10.13
N PRO A 66 9.97 3.75 -10.17
CA PRO A 66 11.37 3.50 -9.86
C PRO A 66 11.62 3.13 -8.38
N LYS A 67 10.59 3.15 -7.54
CA LYS A 67 10.64 2.85 -6.11
C LYS A 67 9.66 1.76 -5.67
N GLY A 68 8.97 1.07 -6.59
CA GLY A 68 7.98 0.06 -6.21
C GLY A 68 6.70 0.66 -5.61
N TYR A 69 6.34 1.90 -5.94
CA TYR A 69 5.18 2.58 -5.34
C TYR A 69 3.90 1.78 -5.60
N PHE A 70 3.60 1.44 -6.84
CA PHE A 70 2.45 0.58 -7.17
C PHE A 70 2.63 -0.82 -6.62
N TYR A 71 3.85 -1.36 -6.68
CA TYR A 71 4.18 -2.69 -6.14
C TYR A 71 3.84 -2.83 -4.64
N HIS A 72 4.13 -1.79 -3.85
CA HIS A 72 3.94 -1.78 -2.41
C HIS A 72 2.49 -1.57 -1.95
N HIS A 73 1.55 -1.37 -2.87
CA HIS A 73 0.11 -1.44 -2.56
C HIS A 73 -0.40 -2.88 -2.43
N PHE A 74 0.35 -3.83 -3.03
CA PHE A 74 0.00 -5.25 -3.10
C PHE A 74 1.05 -6.16 -2.46
N ASN A 75 2.25 -5.65 -2.23
CA ASN A 75 3.36 -6.41 -1.65
C ASN A 75 3.93 -5.65 -0.46
N ALA A 76 3.85 -6.29 0.70
CA ALA A 76 4.41 -5.72 1.91
C ALA A 76 5.93 -5.54 1.79
N TYR A 77 6.45 -4.55 2.50
CA TYR A 77 7.87 -4.27 2.60
C TYR A 77 8.23 -4.03 4.07
N ARG A 78 9.53 -4.10 4.33
CA ARG A 78 10.13 -3.78 5.62
C ARG A 78 10.99 -2.55 5.47
N CYS A 79 11.22 -1.89 6.61
CA CYS A 79 12.35 -1.00 6.73
C CYS A 79 13.58 -1.78 7.19
#